data_AF-A0A017HGD7-F1
#
_entry.id   AF-A0A017HGD7-F1
#
_cell.length_a   1.000
_cell.length_b   1.000
_cell.length_c   1.000
_cell.angle_alpha   90.00
_cell.angle_beta   90.00
_cell.angle_gamma   90.00
#
_symmetry.space_group_name_H-M   'P 1'
#
loop_
_entity.id
_entity.type
_entity.pdbx_description
1 polymer ?
#
loop_
_entity_poly.entity_id
_entity_poly.type
_entity_poly.pdbx_seq_one_letter_code
_entity_poly.pdbx_strand_id
1 'polypeptide(L)'
;MRTKADPGPRHDIDMYKDGHTVQGAPKLPLNLLDALRAYDQDPTLKAMMGEAFSSAYLKLKTDEWNRYCSHFTQWERDNTLDV
;
A
#
# COMPACT_ATOMS: atom_id res chain seq x y z
N MET A 1 13.70 14.64 15.80
CA MET A 1 12.33 14.21 15.45
C MET A 1 11.54 15.47 15.09
N ARG A 2 11.21 15.67 13.80
CA ARG A 2 10.68 16.96 13.28
C ARG A 2 9.27 17.28 13.75
N THR A 3 8.49 16.26 14.10
CA THR A 3 7.15 16.37 14.67
C THR A 3 7.11 15.54 15.95
N LYS A 4 6.50 16.07 17.02
CA LYS A 4 6.22 15.33 18.27
C LYS A 4 4.96 14.46 18.07
N ALA A 5 4.98 13.63 17.03
CA ALA A 5 3.83 12.80 16.69
C ALA A 5 3.58 11.76 17.78
N ASP A 6 2.32 11.63 18.21
CA ASP A 6 1.89 10.60 19.14
C ASP A 6 1.89 9.24 18.40
N PRO A 7 2.68 8.24 18.85
CA PRO A 7 2.69 6.91 18.24
C PRO A 7 1.39 6.12 18.47
N GLY A 8 0.47 6.64 19.29
CA GLY A 8 -0.75 5.96 19.68
C GLY A 8 -0.56 4.96 20.82
N PRO A 9 -1.63 4.28 21.23
CA PRO A 9 -1.60 3.32 22.33
C PRO A 9 -0.77 2.08 21.95
N ARG A 10 0.01 1.58 22.92
CA ARG A 10 0.74 0.31 22.75
C ARG A 10 -0.23 -0.88 22.77
N HIS A 11 0.03 -1.88 21.94
CA HIS A 11 -0.71 -3.13 21.91
C HIS A 11 0.22 -4.30 22.25
N ASP A 12 0.06 -4.89 23.44
CA ASP A 12 0.85 -6.03 23.92
C ASP A 12 0.12 -7.35 23.62
N ILE A 13 -0.13 -7.64 22.33
CA ILE A 13 -0.81 -8.86 21.88
C ILE A 13 -0.07 -9.49 20.69
N ASP A 14 -0.33 -10.76 20.43
CA ASP A 14 0.08 -11.38 19.16
C ASP A 14 -0.83 -10.86 18.04
N MET A 15 -0.31 -9.96 17.21
CA MET A 15 -1.09 -9.31 16.14
C MET A 15 -1.55 -10.29 15.06
N TYR A 16 -0.87 -11.42 14.86
CA TYR A 16 -1.27 -12.41 13.85
C TYR A 16 -2.43 -13.30 14.32
N LYS A 17 -2.52 -13.54 15.63
CA LYS A 17 -3.57 -14.36 16.24
C LYS A 17 -4.75 -13.51 16.73
N ASP A 18 -4.45 -12.50 17.51
CA ASP A 18 -5.42 -11.70 18.27
C ASP A 18 -5.67 -10.33 17.64
N GLY A 19 -5.05 -10.00 16.50
CA GLY A 19 -5.19 -8.68 15.85
C GLY A 19 -6.62 -8.29 15.48
N HIS A 20 -7.53 -9.27 15.34
CA HIS A 20 -8.97 -9.02 15.15
C HIS A 20 -9.65 -8.35 16.36
N THR A 21 -9.03 -8.40 17.54
CA THR A 21 -9.51 -7.74 18.76
C THR A 21 -9.18 -6.25 18.80
N VAL A 22 -8.22 -5.79 17.99
CA VAL A 22 -7.82 -4.39 17.92
C VAL A 22 -8.74 -3.64 16.96
N GLN A 23 -9.50 -2.71 17.50
CA GLN A 23 -10.38 -1.84 16.72
C GLN A 23 -9.66 -0.56 16.33
N GLY A 24 -9.81 -0.14 15.07
CA GLY A 24 -9.32 1.16 14.59
C GLY A 24 -7.81 1.27 14.36
N ALA A 25 -7.06 0.16 14.43
CA ALA A 25 -5.65 0.18 14.04
C ALA A 25 -5.51 0.49 12.54
N PRO A 26 -4.67 1.47 12.15
CA PRO A 26 -4.42 1.76 10.74
C PRO A 26 -3.79 0.55 10.08
N LYS A 27 -4.36 0.13 8.95
CA LYS A 27 -3.82 -0.97 8.14
C LYS A 27 -2.89 -0.43 7.07
N LEU A 28 -1.84 -1.19 6.78
CA LEU A 28 -1.03 -0.92 5.61
C LEU A 28 -1.86 -1.12 4.33
N PRO A 29 -1.51 -0.40 3.24
CA PRO A 29 -2.10 -0.67 1.94
C PRO A 29 -2.00 -2.15 1.57
N LEU A 30 -3.11 -2.73 1.14
CA LEU A 30 -3.20 -4.17 0.87
C LEU A 30 -2.63 -4.56 -0.50
N ASN A 31 -2.42 -3.57 -1.37
CA ASN A 31 -1.89 -3.73 -2.70
C ASN A 31 -1.01 -2.53 -3.10
N LEU A 32 -0.27 -2.69 -4.19
CA LEU A 32 0.65 -1.67 -4.68
C LEU A 32 -0.07 -0.39 -5.11
N LEU A 33 -1.23 -0.48 -5.76
CA LEU A 33 -1.97 0.71 -6.22
C LEU A 33 -2.38 1.60 -5.05
N ASP A 34 -2.87 1.01 -3.96
CA ASP A 34 -3.23 1.76 -2.76
C ASP A 34 -2.01 2.39 -2.09
N ALA A 35 -0.86 1.70 -2.10
CA ALA A 35 0.39 2.25 -1.61
C ALA A 35 0.87 3.45 -2.45
N LEU A 36 0.78 3.36 -3.78
CA LEU A 36 1.13 4.46 -4.70
C LEU A 36 0.20 5.66 -4.51
N ARG A 37 -1.11 5.43 -4.33
CA ARG A 37 -2.07 6.50 -4.04
C ARG A 37 -1.82 7.16 -2.69
N ALA A 38 -1.55 6.39 -1.65
CA ALA A 38 -1.21 6.92 -0.33
C ALA A 38 0.09 7.73 -0.40
N TYR A 39 1.09 7.27 -1.15
CA TYR A 39 2.33 8.00 -1.37
C TYR A 39 2.10 9.33 -2.10
N ASP A 40 1.30 9.34 -3.17
CA ASP A 40 1.01 10.57 -3.91
C ASP A 40 0.21 11.59 -3.09
N GLN A 41 -0.55 11.13 -2.09
CA GLN A 41 -1.28 12.01 -1.17
C GLN A 41 -0.41 12.61 -0.05
N ASP A 42 0.85 12.19 0.12
CA ASP A 42 1.77 12.74 1.14
C ASP A 42 2.74 13.77 0.53
N PRO A 43 2.42 15.08 0.58
CA PRO A 43 3.31 16.12 0.05
C PRO A 43 4.61 16.26 0.85
N THR A 44 4.61 15.88 2.14
CA THR A 44 5.82 15.97 2.96
C THR A 44 6.83 14.93 2.51
N LEU A 45 6.37 13.69 2.30
CA LEU A 45 7.22 12.62 1.82
C LEU A 45 7.69 12.87 0.40
N LYS A 46 6.83 13.36 -0.50
CA LYS A 46 7.23 13.73 -1.87
C LYS A 46 8.29 14.84 -1.90
N ALA A 47 8.13 15.88 -1.08
CA ALA A 47 9.13 16.93 -0.96
C ALA A 47 10.47 16.42 -0.40
N MET A 48 10.43 15.48 0.55
CA MET A 48 11.66 14.87 1.11
C MET A 48 12.40 13.98 0.10
N MET A 49 11.67 13.26 -0.75
CA MET A 49 12.24 12.41 -1.80
C MET A 49 12.63 13.21 -3.07
N GLY A 50 12.04 14.39 -3.24
CA GLY A 50 12.15 15.22 -4.44
C GLY A 50 10.93 15.03 -5.35
N GLU A 51 10.28 16.13 -5.71
CA GLU A 51 9.03 16.11 -6.50
C GLU A 51 9.19 15.45 -7.87
N ALA A 52 10.29 15.76 -8.57
CA ALA A 52 10.57 15.18 -9.88
C ALA A 52 10.80 13.66 -9.80
N PHE A 53 11.55 13.21 -8.78
CA PHE A 53 11.77 11.79 -8.54
C PHE A 53 10.47 11.07 -8.19
N SER A 54 9.70 11.63 -7.26
CA SER A 54 8.43 11.07 -6.80
C SER A 54 7.45 10.91 -7.96
N SER A 55 7.35 11.92 -8.82
CA SER A 55 6.49 11.89 -10.01
C SER A 55 6.93 10.82 -11.02
N ALA A 56 8.23 10.71 -11.28
CA ALA A 56 8.75 9.68 -12.19
C ALA A 56 8.55 8.27 -11.63
N TYR A 57 8.76 8.08 -10.34
CA TYR A 57 8.57 6.80 -9.65
C TYR A 57 7.10 6.37 -9.65
N LEU A 58 6.18 7.28 -9.28
CA LEU A 58 4.74 7.03 -9.30
C LEU A 58 4.26 6.62 -10.69
N LYS A 59 4.73 7.31 -11.74
CA LYS A 59 4.41 6.95 -13.12
C LYS A 59 4.90 5.55 -13.47
N LEU A 60 6.18 5.26 -13.23
CA LEU A 60 6.78 3.96 -13.54
C LEU A 60 6.04 2.80 -12.84
N LYS A 61 5.74 2.96 -11.55
CA LYS A 61 5.09 1.91 -10.75
C LYS A 61 3.60 1.76 -11.04
N THR A 62 2.94 2.84 -11.44
CA THR A 62 1.56 2.77 -11.93
C THR A 62 1.48 2.00 -13.25
N ASP A 63 2.43 2.24 -14.16
CA ASP A 63 2.52 1.49 -15.41
C ASP A 63 2.81 -0.01 -15.16
N GLU A 64 3.66 -0.33 -14.19
CA GLU A 64 3.92 -1.72 -13.75
C GLU A 64 2.66 -2.40 -13.21
N TRP A 65 1.92 -1.72 -12.33
CA TRP A 65 0.64 -2.21 -11.80
C TRP A 65 -0.36 -2.49 -12.91
N ASN A 66 -0.56 -1.55 -13.83
CA ASN A 66 -1.51 -1.70 -14.93
C ASN A 66 -1.13 -2.87 -15.83
N ARG A 67 0.17 -3.07 -16.11
CA ARG A 67 0.66 -4.25 -16.86
C ARG A 67 0.33 -5.55 -16.13
N TYR A 68 0.57 -5.62 -14.83
CA TYR A 68 0.27 -6.81 -14.04
C TYR A 68 -1.23 -7.11 -14.01
N CYS A 69 -2.08 -6.12 -13.72
CA CYS A 69 -3.54 -6.30 -13.70
C CYS A 69 -4.16 -6.61 -15.07
N SER A 70 -3.48 -6.26 -16.17
CA SER A 70 -3.90 -6.63 -17.52
C SER A 70 -3.56 -8.09 -17.88
N HIS A 71 -2.74 -8.76 -17.06
CA HIS A 71 -2.33 -10.14 -17.29
C HIS A 71 -3.30 -11.10 -16.60
N PHE A 72 -3.89 -12.02 -17.37
CA PHE A 72 -4.59 -13.16 -16.78
C PHE A 72 -3.59 -14.06 -16.07
N THR A 73 -3.78 -14.24 -14.78
CA THR A 73 -3.01 -15.17 -13.97
C THR A 73 -3.38 -16.62 -14.34
N GLN A 74 -2.49 -17.56 -14.01
CA GLN A 74 -2.79 -18.99 -14.20
C GLN A 74 -4.00 -19.41 -13.35
N TRP A 75 -4.09 -18.92 -12.12
CA TRP A 75 -5.22 -19.19 -11.24
C TRP A 75 -6.55 -18.77 -11.86
N GLU A 76 -6.62 -17.58 -12.47
CA GLU A 76 -7.84 -17.14 -13.14
C GLU A 76 -8.21 -18.08 -14.29
N ARG A 77 -7.25 -18.48 -15.13
CA ARG A 77 -7.50 -19.46 -16.21
C ARG A 77 -8.08 -20.77 -15.66
N ASP A 78 -7.47 -21.31 -14.61
CA ASP A 78 -7.86 -22.58 -14.00
C ASP A 78 -9.23 -22.53 -13.31
N ASN A 79 -9.70 -21.34 -12.89
CA ASN A 79 -10.94 -21.18 -12.10
C ASN A 79 -12.09 -20.50 -12.85
N THR A 80 -11.89 -20.02 -14.08
CA THR A 80 -12.97 -19.36 -14.86
C THR A 80 -13.23 -19.91 -16.25
N LEU A 81 -12.34 -20.72 -16.84
CA LEU A 81 -12.50 -21.18 -18.23
C LEU A 81 -13.22 -22.54 -18.40
N ASP A 82 -13.34 -23.35 -17.34
CA ASP A 82 -14.11 -24.62 -17.34
C ASP A 82 -15.52 -24.40 -16.75
N VAL A 83 -16.35 -23.59 -17.40
CA VAL A 83 -17.81 -23.49 -17.15
C VAL A 83 -18.58 -23.92 -18.39
#